data_AF-A0A2W6P7S7-F1
#
_entry.id   AF-A0A2W6P7S7-F1
#
_cell.length_a   1.000
_cell.length_b   1.000
_cell.length_c   1.000
_cell.angle_alpha   90.00
_cell.angle_beta   90.00
_cell.angle_gamma   90.00
#
_symmetry.space_group_name_H-M   'P 1'
#
loop_
_entity.id
_entity.type
_entity.pdbx_description
1 polymer ?
#
loop_
_entity_poly.entity_id
_entity_poly.type
_entity_poly.pdbx_seq_one_letter_code
_entity_poly.pdbx_strand_id
1 'polypeptide(L)'
;MKGKNKRNTLKPIMKKSMLAALGLGIALPVAGSLPQVQAGAIGPSLEISRPVLNEGISWLNVSSEQSNGQPIMPSVPIVVEQSNLITIDLSSHFPSGQFSSISAKSSNYDIASVDVSVDHSTYKLVVVPFASGIVNIELTAQYNASQEPNSQSETIIDNIELYISKKGDFNNDGYVDSADAVELFSYLRNIQYGRSASVSYVEMNKADIDRNGVPDKTNDMSAFMKGYIGGTLGAKDNSYVLTFKQVDDAPYALNGKLNGTMQVGQTITGSFTQLDVDGDTLATAKYQWYTAADVNGTDELAIEQPNSAQYTIQNADVGRYLILKITPVSNSSQYPEGKAIVIRGLQAMEGPPPPP
;
A
#
# COMPACT_ATOMS: atom_id res chain seq x y z
N MET A 1 13.25 -35.05 -81.84
CA MET A 1 13.57 -36.43 -81.43
C MET A 1 13.52 -36.53 -79.91
N LYS A 2 12.68 -37.44 -79.40
CA LYS A 2 12.55 -37.77 -77.97
C LYS A 2 13.73 -38.67 -77.56
N GLY A 3 14.36 -38.36 -76.42
CA GLY A 3 15.33 -39.22 -75.76
C GLY A 3 15.14 -39.16 -74.24
N LYS A 4 14.41 -40.13 -73.70
CA LYS A 4 14.17 -40.32 -72.26
C LYS A 4 15.46 -40.76 -71.59
N ASN A 5 15.79 -40.23 -70.41
CA ASN A 5 16.69 -40.91 -69.47
C ASN A 5 16.02 -41.14 -68.11
N LYS A 6 16.27 -42.34 -67.61
CA LYS A 6 15.60 -43.06 -66.53
C LYS A 6 15.97 -42.54 -65.14
N ARG A 7 15.01 -42.73 -64.22
CA ARG A 7 15.08 -42.64 -62.77
C ARG A 7 16.27 -43.43 -62.18
N ASN A 8 16.85 -42.90 -61.10
CA ASN A 8 17.28 -43.70 -59.96
C ASN A 8 16.87 -42.98 -58.66
N THR A 9 16.06 -43.68 -57.87
CA THR A 9 15.54 -43.31 -56.56
C THR A 9 16.44 -43.87 -55.47
N LEU A 10 16.88 -43.06 -54.51
CA LEU A 10 17.30 -43.55 -53.19
C LEU A 10 16.74 -42.63 -52.08
N LYS A 11 16.16 -43.31 -51.09
CA LYS A 11 15.33 -42.81 -49.97
C LYS A 11 16.18 -42.15 -48.86
N PRO A 12 15.53 -41.34 -47.98
CA PRO A 12 16.21 -40.61 -46.92
C PRO A 12 16.59 -41.53 -45.74
N ILE A 13 17.77 -41.30 -45.16
CA ILE A 13 18.20 -41.93 -43.91
C ILE A 13 17.73 -41.05 -42.75
N MET A 14 16.68 -41.51 -42.06
CA MET A 14 16.27 -41.01 -40.76
C MET A 14 17.30 -41.40 -39.70
N LYS A 15 17.79 -40.44 -38.91
CA LYS A 15 18.34 -40.74 -37.59
C LYS A 15 17.22 -40.54 -36.56
N LYS A 16 16.90 -41.62 -35.86
CA LYS A 16 15.99 -41.69 -34.72
C LYS A 16 16.64 -40.97 -33.53
N SER A 17 15.91 -40.05 -32.90
CA SER A 17 16.10 -39.71 -31.48
C SER A 17 14.78 -39.99 -30.75
N MET A 18 14.80 -41.06 -29.96
CA MET A 18 13.81 -41.43 -28.94
C MET A 18 13.76 -40.33 -27.86
N LEU A 19 12.58 -39.81 -27.52
CA LEU A 19 11.69 -40.27 -26.45
C LEU A 19 12.19 -39.92 -25.03
N ALA A 20 11.58 -38.89 -24.44
CA ALA A 20 11.25 -38.86 -23.01
C ALA A 20 10.02 -37.96 -22.83
N ALA A 21 8.85 -38.60 -22.83
CA ALA A 21 7.62 -38.06 -22.28
C ALA A 21 7.49 -38.63 -20.86
N LEU A 22 7.50 -37.74 -19.86
CA LEU A 22 7.11 -37.97 -18.48
C LEU A 22 6.41 -36.65 -18.11
N GLY A 23 5.14 -36.55 -17.78
CA GLY A 23 4.21 -37.49 -17.17
C GLY A 23 3.42 -36.61 -16.19
N LEU A 24 2.23 -36.16 -16.60
CA LEU A 24 1.29 -35.46 -15.72
C LEU A 24 0.90 -36.40 -14.58
N GLY A 25 1.24 -36.03 -13.34
CA GLY A 25 0.81 -36.70 -12.13
C GLY A 25 0.39 -35.66 -11.10
N ILE A 26 -0.92 -35.55 -10.89
CA ILE A 26 -1.56 -34.67 -9.91
C ILE A 26 -1.34 -35.30 -8.52
N ALA A 27 -0.86 -34.52 -7.55
CA ALA A 27 -0.97 -34.84 -6.13
C ALA A 27 -1.34 -33.57 -5.34
N LEU A 28 -2.52 -33.58 -4.72
CA LEU A 28 -3.04 -32.61 -3.74
C LEU A 28 -2.74 -33.11 -2.31
N PRO A 29 -2.84 -32.27 -1.26
CA PRO A 29 -1.74 -31.95 -0.36
C PRO A 29 -1.82 -32.70 0.97
N VAL A 30 -0.67 -32.87 1.63
CA VAL A 30 -0.60 -33.27 3.04
C VAL A 30 0.45 -32.43 3.76
N ALA A 31 -0.04 -31.63 4.71
CA ALA A 31 0.61 -31.08 5.89
C ALA A 31 1.99 -30.38 5.75
N GLY A 32 1.95 -29.05 5.89
CA GLY A 32 2.89 -28.27 6.69
C GLY A 32 4.39 -28.50 6.45
N SER A 33 4.93 -27.85 5.43
CA SER A 33 6.32 -27.38 5.47
C SER A 33 6.46 -26.17 4.55
N LEU A 34 7.27 -25.21 5.01
CA LEU A 34 7.63 -23.95 4.37
C LEU A 34 7.94 -24.13 2.88
N PRO A 35 7.64 -23.15 1.99
CA PRO A 35 7.97 -23.25 0.58
C PRO A 35 9.47 -23.49 0.41
N GLN A 36 9.84 -24.70 0.00
CA GLN A 36 11.20 -25.01 -0.41
C GLN A 36 11.43 -24.36 -1.77
N VAL A 37 12.19 -23.26 -1.75
CA VAL A 37 12.81 -22.68 -2.93
C VAL A 37 13.65 -23.77 -3.61
N GLN A 38 13.30 -24.08 -4.85
CA GLN A 38 14.08 -24.97 -5.71
C GLN A 38 15.47 -24.35 -5.90
N ALA A 39 16.47 -24.85 -5.19
CA ALA A 39 17.86 -24.50 -5.40
C ALA A 39 18.27 -24.97 -6.81
N GLY A 40 18.59 -24.04 -7.73
CA GLY A 40 19.19 -24.44 -9.00
C GLY A 40 19.00 -23.56 -10.25
N ALA A 41 18.51 -22.32 -10.15
CA ALA A 41 18.68 -21.33 -11.22
C ALA A 41 18.82 -19.93 -10.61
N ILE A 42 20.06 -19.51 -10.35
CA ILE A 42 20.37 -18.09 -10.18
C ILE A 42 20.34 -17.48 -11.58
N GLY A 43 19.14 -17.13 -12.06
CA GLY A 43 19.04 -16.02 -13.01
C GLY A 43 19.60 -14.77 -12.32
N PRO A 44 20.16 -13.78 -13.03
CA PRO A 44 20.79 -12.66 -12.35
C PRO A 44 19.75 -12.05 -11.39
N SER A 45 20.13 -11.88 -10.12
CA SER A 45 19.32 -11.16 -9.16
C SER A 45 18.92 -9.84 -9.81
N LEU A 46 17.67 -9.43 -9.63
CA LEU A 46 17.31 -8.03 -9.78
C LEU A 46 18.32 -7.22 -8.94
N GLU A 47 18.80 -6.09 -9.44
CA GLU A 47 19.75 -5.20 -8.75
C GLU A 47 19.09 -3.82 -8.55
N ILE A 48 18.94 -3.38 -7.29
CA ILE A 48 18.30 -2.10 -6.98
C ILE A 48 19.31 -0.97 -7.23
N SER A 49 19.01 -0.13 -8.22
CA SER A 49 19.72 1.11 -8.49
C SER A 49 19.30 2.19 -7.51
N ARG A 50 20.17 2.46 -6.54
CA ARG A 50 20.00 3.56 -5.57
C ARG A 50 20.02 4.93 -6.29
N PRO A 51 19.32 5.94 -5.76
CA PRO A 51 18.41 5.89 -4.60
C PRO A 51 17.09 5.14 -4.87
N VAL A 52 16.49 4.57 -3.81
CA VAL A 52 15.04 4.29 -3.80
C VAL A 52 14.34 5.55 -3.32
N LEU A 53 13.27 5.97 -4.01
CA LEU A 53 12.56 7.21 -3.70
C LEU A 53 11.22 6.96 -3.02
N ASN A 54 10.73 8.01 -2.36
CA ASN A 54 9.38 8.09 -1.79
C ASN A 54 8.63 9.27 -2.41
N GLU A 55 7.44 9.01 -2.94
CA GLU A 55 6.48 10.00 -3.42
C GLU A 55 5.29 10.09 -2.45
N GLY A 56 5.33 11.05 -1.54
CA GLY A 56 4.15 11.45 -0.76
C GLY A 56 3.87 10.66 0.52
N ILE A 57 4.63 9.61 0.85
CA ILE A 57 4.46 8.91 2.14
C ILE A 57 5.05 9.78 3.24
N SER A 58 4.19 10.37 4.06
CA SER A 58 4.54 11.45 5.00
C SER A 58 5.51 11.00 6.10
N TRP A 59 5.48 9.72 6.46
CA TRP A 59 6.28 9.14 7.54
C TRP A 59 7.61 8.52 7.06
N LEU A 60 7.90 8.52 5.75
CA LEU A 60 9.08 7.88 5.15
C LEU A 60 10.05 8.95 4.60
N ASN A 61 11.36 8.70 4.65
CA ASN A 61 12.37 9.56 4.02
C ASN A 61 12.10 9.70 2.51
N VAL A 62 12.43 10.86 1.93
CA VAL A 62 12.23 11.09 0.48
C VAL A 62 13.13 10.19 -0.38
N SER A 63 14.23 9.71 0.18
CA SER A 63 15.24 8.92 -0.53
C SER A 63 16.03 8.01 0.41
N SER A 64 16.47 6.85 -0.10
CA SER A 64 17.43 5.97 0.59
C SER A 64 18.82 6.59 0.78
N GLU A 65 19.15 7.67 0.05
CA GLU A 65 20.40 8.42 0.20
C GLU A 65 20.24 9.71 1.02
N GLN A 66 19.07 9.94 1.62
CA GLN A 66 18.83 11.14 2.41
C GLN A 66 19.75 11.16 3.63
N SER A 67 20.57 12.22 3.74
CA SER A 67 21.38 12.47 4.94
C SER A 67 20.52 13.04 6.08
N ASN A 68 20.89 12.75 7.33
CA ASN A 68 20.17 13.18 8.55
C ASN A 68 20.19 14.71 8.81
N GLY A 69 20.49 15.53 7.80
CA GLY A 69 20.71 16.97 7.90
C GLY A 69 19.44 17.80 7.68
N GLN A 70 18.68 17.99 8.77
CA GLN A 70 17.55 18.89 9.03
C GLN A 70 16.17 18.21 9.12
N PRO A 71 15.64 18.02 10.35
CA PRO A 71 14.43 17.26 10.62
C PRO A 71 13.18 18.14 10.49
N ILE A 72 12.23 17.70 9.67
CA ILE A 72 10.83 18.05 9.83
C ILE A 72 10.09 16.76 10.16
N MET A 73 9.96 16.50 11.46
CA MET A 73 9.21 15.39 12.09
C MET A 73 9.71 13.98 11.66
N PRO A 74 9.44 12.89 12.41
CA PRO A 74 10.18 11.65 12.22
C PRO A 74 9.91 11.07 10.82
N SER A 75 10.96 10.98 10.02
CA SER A 75 10.96 10.32 8.72
C SER A 75 11.78 9.03 8.84
N VAL A 76 11.19 7.93 8.39
CA VAL A 76 11.76 6.59 8.49
C VAL A 76 12.72 6.36 7.32
N PRO A 77 13.96 5.90 7.56
CA PRO A 77 14.88 5.57 6.47
C PRO A 77 14.37 4.43 5.59
N ILE A 78 14.58 4.58 4.29
CA ILE A 78 14.48 3.47 3.32
C ILE A 78 15.85 2.80 3.27
N VAL A 79 15.98 1.60 3.82
CA VAL A 79 17.25 0.88 3.85
C VAL A 79 17.29 -0.11 2.69
N VAL A 80 18.25 0.06 1.78
CA VAL A 80 18.57 -0.92 0.73
C VAL A 80 19.71 -1.81 1.24
N GLU A 81 19.39 -3.05 1.56
CA GLU A 81 20.33 -4.01 2.13
C GLU A 81 21.28 -4.60 1.07
N GLN A 82 22.41 -5.15 1.52
CA GLN A 82 23.39 -5.79 0.62
C GLN A 82 22.84 -7.01 -0.13
N SER A 83 21.81 -7.67 0.42
CA SER A 83 21.09 -8.77 -0.21
C SER A 83 20.03 -8.33 -1.21
N ASN A 84 20.04 -7.05 -1.60
CA ASN A 84 19.13 -6.45 -2.56
C ASN A 84 17.64 -6.56 -2.20
N LEU A 85 17.37 -6.42 -0.89
CA LEU A 85 16.02 -6.25 -0.34
C LEU A 85 15.93 -4.89 0.34
N ILE A 86 14.71 -4.42 0.56
CA ILE A 86 14.46 -3.16 1.25
C ILE A 86 13.91 -3.45 2.64
N THR A 87 14.43 -2.75 3.65
CA THR A 87 13.86 -2.74 5.01
C THR A 87 13.41 -1.32 5.39
N ILE A 88 12.24 -1.25 6.02
CA ILE A 88 11.63 0.00 6.52
C ILE A 88 11.12 -0.27 7.94
N ASP A 89 11.48 0.59 8.90
CA ASP A 89 11.01 0.48 10.29
C ASP A 89 9.57 1.02 10.42
N LEU A 90 8.63 0.16 10.76
CA LEU A 90 7.22 0.51 10.91
C LEU A 90 6.88 1.05 12.32
N SER A 91 7.84 1.09 13.25
CA SER A 91 7.54 1.35 14.67
C SER A 91 7.11 2.79 14.96
N SER A 92 7.43 3.74 14.08
CA SER A 92 6.94 5.12 14.18
C SER A 92 5.55 5.29 13.56
N HIS A 93 5.25 4.53 12.51
CA HIS A 93 3.96 4.56 11.81
C HIS A 93 2.89 3.72 12.56
N PHE A 94 3.27 2.53 13.04
CA PHE A 94 2.47 1.70 13.95
C PHE A 94 3.18 1.47 15.29
N PRO A 95 3.10 2.44 16.23
CA PRO A 95 3.68 2.28 17.56
C PRO A 95 3.12 1.08 18.32
N SER A 96 4.00 0.21 18.84
CA SER A 96 3.61 -1.03 19.54
C SER A 96 2.77 -0.83 20.81
N GLY A 97 2.75 0.38 21.38
CA GLY A 97 1.85 0.74 22.47
C GLY A 97 0.39 0.94 22.05
N GLN A 98 0.15 1.26 20.78
CA GLN A 98 -1.18 1.52 20.23
C GLN A 98 -1.63 0.44 19.24
N PHE A 99 -0.70 -0.25 18.60
CA PHE A 99 -0.97 -1.22 17.55
C PHE A 99 -0.37 -2.58 17.86
N SER A 100 -0.99 -3.64 17.35
CA SER A 100 -0.53 -5.01 17.41
C SER A 100 -0.85 -5.76 16.12
N SER A 101 -0.35 -7.00 15.98
CA SER A 101 -0.62 -7.87 14.82
C SER A 101 -0.35 -7.19 13.46
N ILE A 102 0.76 -6.46 13.38
CA ILE A 102 1.14 -5.74 12.16
C ILE A 102 1.55 -6.75 11.09
N SER A 103 1.00 -6.62 9.89
CA SER A 103 1.32 -7.50 8.76
C SER A 103 1.28 -6.75 7.43
N ALA A 104 1.91 -7.30 6.39
CA ALA A 104 1.95 -6.74 5.05
C ALA A 104 1.54 -7.78 4.00
N LYS A 105 0.90 -7.34 2.91
CA LYS A 105 0.57 -8.19 1.77
C LYS A 105 0.90 -7.50 0.46
N SER A 106 1.40 -8.28 -0.50
CA SER A 106 1.61 -7.83 -1.86
C SER A 106 0.39 -8.18 -2.69
N SER A 107 -0.06 -7.23 -3.51
CA SER A 107 -1.07 -7.49 -4.55
C SER A 107 -0.57 -8.43 -5.65
N ASN A 108 0.75 -8.55 -5.86
CA ASN A 108 1.34 -9.47 -6.82
C ASN A 108 2.71 -9.98 -6.38
N TYR A 109 2.73 -11.23 -5.90
CA TYR A 109 3.95 -11.90 -5.41
C TYR A 109 4.93 -12.31 -6.52
N ASP A 110 4.51 -12.33 -7.78
CA ASP A 110 5.42 -12.56 -8.92
C ASP A 110 6.30 -11.32 -9.21
N ILE A 111 5.85 -10.14 -8.77
CA ILE A 111 6.57 -8.87 -8.95
C ILE A 111 7.40 -8.54 -7.71
N ALA A 112 6.80 -8.62 -6.52
CA ALA A 112 7.51 -8.41 -5.26
C ALA A 112 6.86 -9.16 -4.10
N SER A 113 7.69 -9.79 -3.26
CA SER A 113 7.26 -10.34 -1.98
C SER A 113 7.41 -9.29 -0.89
N VAL A 114 6.46 -9.26 0.05
CA VAL A 114 6.52 -8.41 1.24
C VAL A 114 6.21 -9.23 2.48
N ASP A 115 6.83 -8.89 3.59
CA ASP A 115 6.57 -9.48 4.90
C ASP A 115 6.87 -8.47 6.01
N VAL A 116 6.37 -8.71 7.22
CA VAL A 116 6.71 -7.94 8.41
C VAL A 116 7.54 -8.80 9.35
N SER A 117 8.82 -8.47 9.45
CA SER A 117 9.71 -9.08 10.43
C SER A 117 9.55 -8.40 11.79
N VAL A 118 9.61 -9.20 12.85
CA VAL A 118 9.57 -8.70 14.24
C VAL A 118 10.90 -8.99 14.91
N ASP A 119 11.58 -7.95 15.36
CA ASP A 119 12.84 -8.04 16.09
C ASP A 119 12.77 -7.19 17.36
N HIS A 120 12.82 -7.81 18.55
CA HIS A 120 12.75 -7.12 19.85
C HIS A 120 11.63 -6.05 19.98
N SER A 121 10.43 -6.35 19.45
CA SER A 121 9.25 -5.46 19.41
C SER A 121 9.33 -4.30 18.41
N THR A 122 10.34 -4.29 17.54
CA THR A 122 10.44 -3.43 16.36
C THR A 122 9.87 -4.18 15.17
N TYR A 123 8.87 -3.58 14.51
CA TYR A 123 8.28 -4.15 13.30
C TYR A 123 8.99 -3.55 12.09
N LYS A 124 9.46 -4.41 11.19
CA LYS A 124 10.12 -3.97 9.96
C LYS A 124 9.40 -4.55 8.75
N LEU A 125 8.98 -3.68 7.85
CA LEU A 125 8.58 -4.10 6.51
C LEU A 125 9.82 -4.58 5.76
N VAL A 126 9.73 -5.78 5.19
CA VAL A 126 10.75 -6.38 4.33
C VAL A 126 10.15 -6.52 2.94
N VAL A 127 10.80 -5.93 1.94
CA VAL A 127 10.36 -5.98 0.54
C VAL A 127 11.44 -6.62 -0.32
N VAL A 128 11.08 -7.64 -1.08
CA VAL A 128 11.96 -8.36 -2.00
C VAL A 128 11.40 -8.26 -3.42
N PRO A 129 11.92 -7.37 -4.27
CA PRO A 129 11.49 -7.23 -5.67
C PRO A 129 12.09 -8.32 -6.56
N PHE A 130 11.32 -8.79 -7.54
CA PHE A 130 11.71 -9.85 -8.49
C PHE A 130 11.59 -9.44 -9.96
N ALA A 131 10.64 -8.56 -10.29
CA ALA A 131 10.37 -8.15 -11.67
C ALA A 131 9.89 -6.69 -11.75
N SER A 132 9.85 -6.13 -12.96
CA SER A 132 9.21 -4.84 -13.20
C SER A 132 7.69 -4.92 -13.03
N GLY A 133 7.11 -3.80 -12.64
CA GLY A 133 5.68 -3.63 -12.49
C GLY A 133 5.34 -2.72 -11.33
N ILE A 134 4.06 -2.69 -10.99
CA ILE A 134 3.52 -1.91 -9.87
C ILE A 134 2.83 -2.90 -8.94
N VAL A 135 3.11 -2.80 -7.65
CA VAL A 135 2.40 -3.55 -6.62
C VAL A 135 1.82 -2.61 -5.58
N ASN A 136 0.56 -2.79 -5.23
CA ASN A 136 0.02 -2.31 -3.97
C ASN A 136 0.55 -3.20 -2.83
N ILE A 137 1.08 -2.58 -1.79
CA ILE A 137 1.46 -3.18 -0.51
C ILE A 137 0.41 -2.73 0.50
N GLU A 138 -0.39 -3.69 0.97
CA GLU A 138 -1.39 -3.47 2.03
C GLU A 138 -0.71 -3.71 3.38
N LEU A 139 -0.48 -2.65 4.14
CA LEU A 139 -0.08 -2.73 5.54
C LEU A 139 -1.34 -2.81 6.40
N THR A 140 -1.34 -3.71 7.38
CA THR A 140 -2.47 -3.89 8.30
C THR A 140 -1.97 -3.90 9.74
N ALA A 141 -2.72 -3.27 10.64
CA ALA A 141 -2.43 -3.25 12.06
C ALA A 141 -3.73 -3.31 12.87
N GLN A 142 -3.74 -4.06 13.97
CA GLN A 142 -4.84 -4.03 14.94
C GLN A 142 -4.63 -2.90 15.93
N TYR A 143 -5.58 -1.98 16.00
CA TYR A 143 -5.60 -0.95 17.02
C TYR A 143 -5.99 -1.56 18.38
N ASN A 144 -5.14 -1.33 19.38
CA ASN A 144 -5.33 -1.80 20.74
C ASN A 144 -6.43 -0.96 21.39
N ALA A 145 -7.62 -1.53 21.51
CA ALA A 145 -8.73 -0.89 22.18
C ALA A 145 -8.37 -0.57 23.64
N SER A 146 -8.91 0.54 24.15
CA SER A 146 -8.88 0.83 25.59
C SER A 146 -9.47 -0.34 26.39
N GLN A 147 -8.96 -0.59 27.60
CA GLN A 147 -9.46 -1.63 28.51
C GLN A 147 -10.88 -1.37 29.04
N GLU A 148 -11.52 -0.28 28.60
CA GLU A 148 -12.89 0.06 28.97
C GLU A 148 -13.91 -0.93 28.34
N PRO A 149 -14.99 -1.31 29.06
CA PRO A 149 -15.90 -2.41 28.69
C PRO A 149 -16.58 -2.32 27.31
N ASN A 150 -16.56 -1.15 26.67
CA ASN A 150 -17.28 -0.87 25.43
C ASN A 150 -16.36 -0.47 24.25
N SER A 151 -15.04 -0.51 24.44
CA SER A 151 -14.09 -0.17 23.38
C SER A 151 -13.98 -1.32 22.38
N GLN A 152 -14.03 -1.01 21.09
CA GLN A 152 -13.86 -2.00 20.03
C GLN A 152 -12.46 -1.92 19.45
N SER A 153 -11.86 -3.09 19.18
CA SER A 153 -10.64 -3.18 18.37
C SER A 153 -11.00 -2.98 16.91
N GLU A 154 -10.16 -2.23 16.21
CA GLU A 154 -10.34 -1.89 14.80
C GLU A 154 -9.07 -2.25 14.03
N THR A 155 -9.25 -2.78 12.83
CA THR A 155 -8.13 -3.04 11.92
C THR A 155 -7.92 -1.80 11.08
N ILE A 156 -6.71 -1.25 11.16
CA ILE A 156 -6.24 -0.15 10.34
C ILE A 156 -5.49 -0.73 9.14
N ILE A 157 -5.73 -0.14 7.99
CA ILE A 157 -5.12 -0.47 6.71
C ILE A 157 -4.47 0.81 6.16
N ASP A 158 -3.23 0.71 5.71
CA ASP A 158 -2.49 1.72 4.94
C ASP A 158 -2.01 1.05 3.64
N ASN A 159 -2.31 1.67 2.50
CA ASN A 159 -1.95 1.20 1.18
C ASN A 159 -0.82 2.06 0.61
N ILE A 160 0.26 1.39 0.18
CA ILE A 160 1.34 2.06 -0.54
C ILE A 160 1.62 1.34 -1.86
N GLU A 161 1.83 2.10 -2.93
CA GLU A 161 2.28 1.54 -4.20
C GLU A 161 3.80 1.46 -4.24
N LEU A 162 4.33 0.38 -4.79
CA LEU A 162 5.73 0.23 -5.13
C LEU A 162 5.87 0.09 -6.65
N TYR A 163 6.50 1.10 -7.26
CA TYR A 163 6.86 1.11 -8.66
C TYR A 163 8.25 0.51 -8.83
N ILE A 164 8.36 -0.55 -9.62
CA ILE A 164 9.62 -1.23 -9.95
C ILE A 164 9.80 -1.15 -11.46
N SER A 165 10.75 -0.34 -11.93
CA SER A 165 10.98 -0.13 -13.36
C SER A 165 12.38 -0.56 -13.75
N LYS A 166 12.50 -1.27 -14.87
CA LYS A 166 13.81 -1.65 -15.41
C LYS A 166 14.54 -0.37 -15.83
N LYS A 167 15.79 -0.23 -15.44
CA LYS A 167 16.58 0.96 -15.75
C LYS A 167 16.77 1.07 -17.26
N GLY A 168 16.37 2.21 -17.82
CA GLY A 168 16.38 2.46 -19.27
C GLY A 168 15.13 2.00 -20.02
N ASP A 169 14.22 1.23 -19.40
CA ASP A 169 12.90 0.92 -19.98
C ASP A 169 11.94 2.02 -19.52
N PHE A 170 11.93 3.13 -20.24
CA PHE A 170 11.21 4.33 -19.85
C PHE A 170 9.73 4.23 -20.18
N ASN A 171 9.38 3.54 -21.27
CA ASN A 171 7.99 3.36 -21.70
C ASN A 171 7.30 2.12 -21.09
N ASN A 172 8.03 1.29 -20.33
CA ASN A 172 7.57 0.06 -19.69
C ASN A 172 7.11 -1.03 -20.69
N ASP A 173 7.72 -1.12 -21.87
CA ASP A 173 7.38 -2.15 -22.86
C ASP A 173 8.18 -3.46 -22.67
N GLY A 174 9.11 -3.48 -21.70
CA GLY A 174 9.96 -4.62 -21.37
C GLY A 174 11.27 -4.65 -22.16
N TYR A 175 11.48 -3.70 -23.06
CA TYR A 175 12.70 -3.53 -23.83
C TYR A 175 13.39 -2.21 -23.45
N VAL A 176 14.66 -2.11 -23.80
CA VAL A 176 15.40 -0.84 -23.72
C VAL A 176 15.88 -0.59 -25.12
N ASP A 177 15.27 0.38 -25.81
CA ASP A 177 15.57 0.66 -27.20
C ASP A 177 15.43 2.14 -27.58
N SER A 178 15.31 2.42 -28.87
CA SER A 178 15.19 3.79 -29.37
C SER A 178 13.87 4.48 -29.01
N ALA A 179 12.79 3.72 -28.75
CA ALA A 179 11.51 4.27 -28.31
C ALA A 179 11.66 4.90 -26.93
N ASP A 180 12.32 4.20 -25.99
CA ASP A 180 12.65 4.73 -24.66
C ASP A 180 13.49 6.01 -24.76
N ALA A 181 14.49 6.03 -25.64
CA ALA A 181 15.34 7.19 -25.83
C ALA A 181 14.53 8.43 -26.28
N VAL A 182 13.53 8.23 -27.14
CA VAL A 182 12.66 9.30 -27.65
C VAL A 182 11.71 9.82 -26.56
N GLU A 183 11.13 8.92 -25.77
CA GLU A 183 10.24 9.29 -24.66
C GLU A 183 11.00 9.98 -23.53
N LEU A 184 12.14 9.42 -23.12
CA LEU A 184 13.05 10.03 -22.15
C LEU A 184 13.48 11.43 -22.59
N PHE A 185 13.90 11.59 -23.84
CA PHE A 185 14.27 12.91 -24.37
C PHE A 185 13.11 13.90 -24.32
N SER A 186 11.90 13.46 -24.67
CA SER A 186 10.70 14.28 -24.65
C SER A 186 10.34 14.72 -23.24
N TYR A 187 10.41 13.81 -22.28
CA TYR A 187 10.19 14.07 -20.86
C TYR A 187 11.20 15.08 -20.31
N LEU A 188 12.51 14.82 -20.49
CA LEU A 188 13.58 15.69 -20.01
C LEU A 188 13.53 17.08 -20.64
N ARG A 189 13.17 17.17 -21.93
CA ARG A 189 12.93 18.45 -22.60
C ARG A 189 11.76 19.22 -21.97
N ASN A 190 10.67 18.54 -21.63
CA ASN A 190 9.51 19.20 -21.03
C ASN A 190 9.82 19.73 -19.62
N ILE A 191 10.58 18.98 -18.82
CA ILE A 191 11.09 19.44 -17.52
C ILE A 191 11.96 20.68 -17.71
N GLN A 192 12.93 20.64 -18.63
CA GLN A 192 13.87 21.75 -18.87
C GLN A 192 13.17 23.09 -19.17
N TYR A 193 12.01 23.06 -19.83
CA TYR A 193 11.24 24.25 -20.17
C TYR A 193 10.10 24.58 -19.19
N GLY A 194 10.03 23.90 -18.04
CA GLY A 194 8.96 24.11 -17.05
C GLY A 194 7.57 23.79 -17.60
N ARG A 195 7.48 22.89 -18.58
CA ARG A 195 6.22 22.47 -19.22
C ARG A 195 5.63 21.20 -18.60
N SER A 196 6.24 20.67 -17.54
CA SER A 196 5.69 19.54 -16.78
C SER A 196 4.66 20.06 -15.78
N ALA A 197 3.43 19.54 -15.83
CA ALA A 197 2.32 19.97 -14.98
C ALA A 197 2.48 19.57 -13.50
N SER A 198 3.27 18.53 -13.24
CA SER A 198 3.66 18.04 -11.92
C SER A 198 4.80 17.05 -12.13
N VAL A 199 5.89 17.15 -11.37
CA VAL A 199 7.01 16.21 -11.53
C VAL A 199 6.83 15.07 -10.53
N SER A 200 6.29 13.93 -11.01
CA SER A 200 6.19 12.71 -10.20
C SER A 200 7.59 12.15 -9.93
N TYR A 201 7.87 11.78 -8.70
CA TYR A 201 9.13 11.14 -8.31
C TYR A 201 9.27 9.76 -8.95
N VAL A 202 8.17 9.07 -9.25
CA VAL A 202 8.20 7.84 -10.08
C VAL A 202 8.85 8.13 -11.43
N GLU A 203 8.35 9.14 -12.15
CA GLU A 203 8.89 9.48 -13.47
C GLU A 203 10.31 10.05 -13.41
N MET A 204 10.59 10.91 -12.41
CA MET A 204 11.95 11.45 -12.20
C MET A 204 12.96 10.33 -11.95
N ASN A 205 12.60 9.35 -11.11
CA ASN A 205 13.49 8.27 -10.76
C ASN A 205 13.80 7.38 -11.98
N LYS A 206 12.81 7.18 -12.86
CA LYS A 206 13.00 6.50 -14.14
C LYS A 206 13.87 7.29 -15.12
N ALA A 207 13.72 8.61 -15.12
CA ALA A 207 14.44 9.50 -16.03
C ALA A 207 15.90 9.75 -15.63
N ASP A 208 16.21 9.65 -14.34
CA ASP A 208 17.57 9.74 -13.79
C ASP A 208 18.31 8.42 -14.03
N ILE A 209 18.87 8.30 -15.24
CA ILE A 209 19.63 7.13 -15.71
C ILE A 209 21.03 7.12 -15.13
N ASP A 210 21.66 8.28 -14.93
CA ASP A 210 23.02 8.33 -14.39
C ASP A 210 23.08 8.23 -12.85
N ARG A 211 21.91 8.32 -12.18
CA ARG A 211 21.70 8.22 -10.72
C ARG A 211 22.34 9.37 -9.95
N ASN A 212 22.44 10.55 -10.56
CA ASN A 212 23.01 11.74 -9.92
C ASN A 212 21.98 12.52 -9.07
N GLY A 213 20.70 12.11 -9.09
CA GLY A 213 19.60 12.73 -8.35
C GLY A 213 18.90 13.88 -9.10
N VAL A 214 19.33 14.22 -10.31
CA VAL A 214 18.84 15.33 -11.12
C VAL A 214 18.62 14.85 -12.56
N PRO A 215 17.37 14.51 -12.95
CA PRO A 215 17.08 14.13 -14.32
C PRO A 215 17.26 15.32 -15.27
N ASP A 216 18.25 15.25 -16.15
CA ASP A 216 18.60 16.27 -17.12
C ASP A 216 18.93 15.71 -18.52
N LYS A 217 18.59 16.49 -19.54
CA LYS A 217 18.74 16.09 -20.95
C LYS A 217 20.18 15.77 -21.35
N THR A 218 21.19 16.34 -20.71
CA THR A 218 22.59 16.20 -21.11
C THR A 218 23.18 14.93 -20.55
N ASN A 219 23.08 14.75 -19.23
CA ASN A 219 23.71 13.63 -18.55
C ASN A 219 22.92 12.34 -18.74
N ASP A 220 21.60 12.36 -18.57
CA ASP A 220 20.80 11.14 -18.67
C ASP A 220 20.68 10.60 -20.07
N MET A 221 20.54 11.46 -21.09
CA MET A 221 20.58 10.97 -22.47
C MET A 221 21.94 10.43 -22.86
N SER A 222 23.03 11.02 -22.35
CA SER A 222 24.38 10.52 -22.57
C SER A 222 24.57 9.16 -21.89
N ALA A 223 24.11 9.02 -20.65
CA ALA A 223 24.14 7.77 -19.89
C ALA A 223 23.27 6.68 -20.55
N PHE A 224 22.07 7.03 -21.01
CA PHE A 224 21.19 6.14 -21.77
C PHE A 224 21.90 5.62 -23.03
N MET A 225 22.38 6.52 -23.89
CA MET A 225 22.98 6.13 -25.17
C MET A 225 24.24 5.29 -24.97
N LYS A 226 25.11 5.67 -24.02
CA LYS A 226 26.31 4.91 -23.69
C LYS A 226 25.96 3.54 -23.11
N GLY A 227 24.97 3.49 -22.22
CA GLY A 227 24.56 2.25 -21.58
C GLY A 227 23.90 1.27 -22.55
N TYR A 228 23.03 1.78 -23.43
CA TYR A 228 22.40 1.00 -24.49
C TYR A 228 23.44 0.44 -25.47
N ILE A 229 24.34 1.27 -26.01
CA ILE A 229 25.40 0.83 -26.94
C ILE A 229 26.39 -0.12 -26.24
N GLY A 230 26.72 0.16 -24.98
CA GLY A 230 27.64 -0.63 -24.16
C GLY A 230 27.03 -1.93 -23.62
N GLY A 231 25.72 -2.14 -23.77
CA GLY A 231 24.99 -3.29 -23.22
C GLY A 231 24.92 -3.32 -21.69
N THR A 232 25.10 -2.17 -21.03
CA THR A 232 24.92 -1.97 -19.58
C THR A 232 23.54 -1.40 -19.24
N LEU A 233 22.66 -1.29 -20.23
CA LEU A 233 21.22 -1.11 -20.09
C LEU A 233 20.53 -2.13 -21.02
N GLY A 234 19.34 -2.58 -20.63
CA GLY A 234 18.55 -3.54 -21.43
C GLY A 234 18.75 -5.00 -21.04
N ALA A 235 18.65 -5.92 -22.02
CA ALA A 235 18.44 -7.35 -21.75
C ALA A 235 19.52 -8.06 -20.91
N LYS A 236 20.75 -7.54 -20.89
CA LYS A 236 21.87 -8.10 -20.12
C LYS A 236 22.01 -7.47 -18.73
N ASP A 237 21.47 -6.28 -18.56
CA ASP A 237 21.51 -5.55 -17.30
C ASP A 237 20.25 -5.85 -16.49
N ASN A 238 20.42 -6.02 -15.18
CA ASN A 238 19.34 -6.31 -14.26
C ASN A 238 19.16 -5.18 -13.25
N SER A 239 19.51 -3.96 -13.62
CA SER A 239 19.32 -2.79 -12.77
C SER A 239 17.88 -2.29 -12.82
N TYR A 240 17.29 -2.01 -11.67
CA TYR A 240 15.93 -1.50 -11.53
C TYR A 240 15.90 -0.30 -10.60
N VAL A 241 15.03 0.66 -10.92
CA VAL A 241 14.76 1.83 -10.10
C VAL A 241 13.42 1.64 -9.39
N LEU A 242 13.39 2.00 -8.11
CA LEU A 242 12.24 1.76 -7.25
C LEU A 242 11.75 3.07 -6.62
N THR A 243 10.43 3.26 -6.62
CA THR A 243 9.77 4.39 -5.96
C THR A 243 8.56 3.89 -5.19
N PHE A 244 8.51 4.15 -3.89
CA PHE A 244 7.29 4.01 -3.10
C PHE A 244 6.41 5.25 -3.30
N LYS A 245 5.09 5.06 -3.32
CA LYS A 245 4.14 6.15 -3.49
C LYS A 245 2.95 5.95 -2.56
N GLN A 246 2.52 7.01 -1.88
CA GLN A 246 1.34 6.99 -1.03
C GLN A 246 0.10 6.70 -1.88
N VAL A 247 -0.74 5.78 -1.40
CA VAL A 247 -2.14 5.69 -1.84
C VAL A 247 -2.96 6.39 -0.78
N ASP A 248 -3.88 7.24 -1.21
CA ASP A 248 -4.79 7.93 -0.31
C ASP A 248 -5.78 6.91 0.29
N ASP A 249 -5.94 6.94 1.62
CA ASP A 249 -6.80 6.09 2.42
C ASP A 249 -7.77 6.95 3.25
N ALA A 250 -8.96 6.41 3.48
CA ALA A 250 -9.97 7.12 4.26
C ALA A 250 -9.62 7.12 5.76
N PRO A 251 -10.05 8.15 6.53
CA PRO A 251 -9.76 8.22 7.96
C PRO A 251 -10.52 7.16 8.77
N TYR A 252 -10.08 6.93 10.00
CA TYR A 252 -10.64 5.98 10.95
C TYR A 252 -11.20 6.68 12.20
N ALA A 253 -12.22 6.07 12.80
CA ALA A 253 -12.83 6.50 14.05
C ALA A 253 -12.63 5.40 15.09
N LEU A 254 -11.62 5.54 15.94
CA LEU A 254 -11.14 4.54 16.89
C LEU A 254 -11.73 4.76 18.30
N ASN A 255 -11.72 3.74 19.16
CA ASN A 255 -12.12 3.85 20.57
C ASN A 255 -13.52 4.46 20.79
N GLY A 256 -14.46 4.19 19.89
CA GLY A 256 -15.81 4.71 20.01
C GLY A 256 -16.50 4.26 21.30
N LYS A 257 -16.95 5.21 22.11
CA LYS A 257 -17.69 4.93 23.35
C LYS A 257 -18.75 5.99 23.64
N LEU A 258 -19.71 5.62 24.48
CA LEU A 258 -20.79 6.48 24.93
C LEU A 258 -20.63 6.79 26.41
N ASN A 259 -20.65 8.08 26.75
CA ASN A 259 -20.48 8.57 28.11
C ASN A 259 -21.77 9.25 28.58
N GLY A 260 -22.07 9.16 29.88
CA GLY A 260 -23.24 9.76 30.51
C GLY A 260 -24.23 8.71 31.02
N THR A 261 -25.29 9.19 31.67
CA THR A 261 -26.33 8.35 32.27
C THR A 261 -27.50 8.22 31.31
N MET A 262 -27.98 6.99 31.10
CA MET A 262 -29.12 6.69 30.22
C MET A 262 -30.46 7.01 30.88
N GLN A 263 -30.67 8.28 31.25
CA GLN A 263 -31.88 8.78 31.89
C GLN A 263 -32.43 10.01 31.18
N VAL A 264 -33.74 10.14 31.11
CA VAL A 264 -34.41 11.33 30.56
C VAL A 264 -33.84 12.61 31.17
N GLY A 265 -33.58 13.61 30.31
CA GLY A 265 -33.04 14.91 30.69
C GLY A 265 -31.52 14.93 30.91
N GLN A 266 -30.86 13.76 30.93
CA GLN A 266 -29.40 13.68 30.94
C GLN A 266 -28.86 13.80 29.51
N THR A 267 -27.67 14.40 29.40
CA THR A 267 -26.93 14.45 28.14
C THR A 267 -25.93 13.31 28.10
N ILE A 268 -26.02 12.51 27.04
CA ILE A 268 -25.02 11.51 26.68
C ILE A 268 -24.11 12.06 25.58
N THR A 269 -22.85 11.64 25.59
CA THR A 269 -21.82 12.12 24.65
C THR A 269 -21.03 10.96 24.07
N GLY A 270 -21.01 10.86 22.75
CA GLY A 270 -20.08 10.01 22.02
C GLY A 270 -18.67 10.56 22.07
N SER A 271 -17.70 9.71 22.38
CA SER A 271 -16.27 10.05 22.28
C SER A 271 -15.55 8.97 21.47
N PHE A 272 -14.56 9.39 20.69
CA PHE A 272 -13.77 8.54 19.81
C PHE A 272 -12.45 9.28 19.50
N THR A 273 -11.50 8.57 18.92
CA THR A 273 -10.23 9.11 18.41
C THR A 273 -10.27 9.06 16.90
N GLN A 274 -10.02 10.17 16.23
CA GLN A 274 -9.81 10.15 14.79
C GLN A 274 -8.34 9.83 14.48
N LEU A 275 -8.13 9.06 13.42
CA LEU A 275 -6.82 8.75 12.86
C LEU A 275 -6.92 8.82 11.35
N ASP A 276 -5.94 9.44 10.72
CA ASP A 276 -5.71 9.34 9.28
C ASP A 276 -4.27 8.83 9.12
N VAL A 277 -4.09 7.69 8.44
CA VAL A 277 -2.79 7.00 8.39
C VAL A 277 -1.80 7.67 7.45
N ASP A 278 -2.31 8.41 6.46
CA ASP A 278 -1.51 9.12 5.46
C ASP A 278 -1.01 10.45 6.01
N GLY A 279 -1.67 10.93 7.06
CA GLY A 279 -1.37 12.20 7.73
C GLY A 279 -2.22 13.35 7.20
N ASP A 280 -3.34 13.07 6.53
CA ASP A 280 -4.26 14.11 6.12
C ASP A 280 -4.85 14.85 7.32
N THR A 281 -5.11 16.14 7.11
CA THR A 281 -5.67 16.98 8.18
C THR A 281 -7.08 16.52 8.50
N LEU A 282 -7.30 16.04 9.72
CA LEU A 282 -8.61 15.62 10.21
C LEU A 282 -9.61 16.78 10.29
N ALA A 283 -10.87 16.48 10.01
CA ALA A 283 -12.00 17.40 10.03
C ALA A 283 -13.06 16.98 11.07
N THR A 284 -14.14 17.76 11.15
CA THR A 284 -15.25 17.42 12.07
C THR A 284 -15.99 16.20 11.55
N ALA A 285 -16.04 15.13 12.36
CA ALA A 285 -16.80 13.94 12.03
C ALA A 285 -18.30 14.21 11.89
N LYS A 286 -18.98 13.32 11.17
CA LYS A 286 -20.45 13.33 11.07
C LYS A 286 -21.04 12.42 12.13
N TYR A 287 -22.16 12.85 12.69
CA TYR A 287 -22.89 12.14 13.73
C TYR A 287 -24.32 11.88 13.27
N GLN A 288 -24.83 10.70 13.59
CA GLN A 288 -26.23 10.37 13.43
C GLN A 288 -26.67 9.48 14.61
N TRP A 289 -27.72 9.92 15.28
CA TRP A 289 -28.31 9.18 16.39
C TRP A 289 -29.54 8.41 15.95
N TYR A 290 -29.78 7.29 16.61
CA TYR A 290 -30.91 6.41 16.37
C TYR A 290 -31.48 5.88 17.68
N THR A 291 -32.77 5.56 17.65
CA THR A 291 -33.38 4.68 18.65
C THR A 291 -33.52 3.27 18.09
N ALA A 292 -33.45 2.26 18.93
CA ALA A 292 -33.65 0.86 18.53
C ALA A 292 -34.47 0.10 19.58
N ALA A 293 -35.07 -1.01 19.17
CA ALA A 293 -35.82 -1.90 20.05
C ALA A 293 -34.91 -2.74 20.96
N ASP A 294 -33.67 -3.00 20.54
CA ASP A 294 -32.68 -3.77 21.29
C ASP A 294 -31.24 -3.24 21.09
N VAL A 295 -30.30 -3.83 21.82
CA VAL A 295 -28.87 -3.47 21.75
C VAL A 295 -28.26 -3.77 20.37
N ASN A 296 -28.81 -4.70 19.58
CA ASN A 296 -28.25 -5.05 18.29
C ASN A 296 -28.62 -4.03 17.20
N GLY A 297 -29.67 -3.24 17.43
CA GLY A 297 -30.17 -2.24 16.48
C GLY A 297 -31.42 -2.70 15.74
N THR A 298 -32.22 -3.62 16.28
CA THR A 298 -33.49 -4.01 15.66
C THR A 298 -34.45 -2.81 15.65
N ASP A 299 -35.18 -2.64 14.55
CA ASP A 299 -36.11 -1.50 14.32
C ASP A 299 -35.46 -0.13 14.59
N GLU A 300 -34.24 0.05 14.05
CA GLU A 300 -33.48 1.29 14.14
C GLU A 300 -34.24 2.45 13.46
N LEU A 301 -34.52 3.51 14.22
CA LEU A 301 -35.20 4.72 13.77
C LEU A 301 -34.30 5.94 13.97
N ALA A 302 -34.02 6.66 12.89
CA ALA A 302 -33.18 7.85 12.94
C ALA A 302 -33.86 8.95 13.76
N ILE A 303 -33.08 9.56 14.66
CA ILE A 303 -33.46 10.81 15.32
C ILE A 303 -33.10 11.94 14.35
N GLU A 304 -34.02 12.87 14.08
CA GLU A 304 -33.79 13.97 13.15
C GLU A 304 -32.88 15.06 13.74
N GLN A 305 -31.99 15.62 12.89
CA GLN A 305 -31.05 16.71 13.20
C GLN A 305 -29.95 16.52 14.27
N PRO A 306 -29.42 15.32 14.56
CA PRO A 306 -28.41 15.21 15.60
C PRO A 306 -27.00 15.35 14.99
N ASN A 307 -26.64 16.58 14.61
CA ASN A 307 -25.35 16.91 13.97
C ASN A 307 -24.18 16.98 14.99
N SER A 308 -24.36 16.38 16.17
CA SER A 308 -23.50 16.55 17.33
C SER A 308 -23.19 15.21 17.98
N ALA A 309 -21.99 15.12 18.57
CA ALA A 309 -21.61 14.03 19.45
C ALA A 309 -22.46 13.95 20.72
N GLN A 310 -23.21 15.01 21.05
CA GLN A 310 -24.05 15.10 22.24
C GLN A 310 -25.52 14.90 21.90
N TYR A 311 -26.23 14.18 22.77
CA TYR A 311 -27.68 14.00 22.69
C TYR A 311 -28.29 14.08 24.09
N THR A 312 -29.34 14.88 24.26
CA THR A 312 -30.13 14.93 25.50
C THR A 312 -31.31 13.99 25.38
N ILE A 313 -31.39 13.01 26.29
CA ILE A 313 -32.38 11.94 26.26
C ILE A 313 -33.78 12.54 26.48
N GLN A 314 -34.68 12.25 25.55
CA GLN A 314 -36.06 12.71 25.54
C GLN A 314 -36.98 11.68 26.21
N ASN A 315 -38.16 12.12 26.66
CA ASN A 315 -39.19 11.19 27.16
C ASN A 315 -39.58 10.12 26.13
N ALA A 316 -39.54 10.44 24.84
CA ALA A 316 -39.87 9.51 23.76
C ALA A 316 -38.85 8.35 23.62
N ASP A 317 -37.65 8.51 24.19
CA ASP A 317 -36.59 7.50 24.11
C ASP A 317 -36.74 6.42 25.19
N VAL A 318 -37.56 6.64 26.22
CA VAL A 318 -37.73 5.71 27.34
C VAL A 318 -38.12 4.32 26.83
N GLY A 319 -37.39 3.31 27.29
CA GLY A 319 -37.58 1.93 26.85
C GLY A 319 -36.94 1.60 25.49
N ARG A 320 -36.29 2.55 24.82
CA ARG A 320 -35.52 2.34 23.59
C ARG A 320 -34.02 2.38 23.85
N TYR A 321 -33.25 1.71 22.99
CA TYR A 321 -31.80 1.77 22.99
C TYR A 321 -31.33 2.94 22.13
N LEU A 322 -30.33 3.69 22.62
CA LEU A 322 -29.73 4.79 21.84
C LEU A 322 -28.46 4.32 21.15
N ILE A 323 -28.37 4.56 19.84
CA ILE A 323 -27.25 4.18 18.99
C ILE A 323 -26.67 5.43 18.34
N LEU A 324 -25.36 5.57 18.38
CA LEU A 324 -24.62 6.64 17.71
C LEU A 324 -23.78 6.05 16.58
N LYS A 325 -24.00 6.52 15.36
CA LYS A 325 -23.11 6.29 14.22
C LYS A 325 -22.19 7.50 14.05
N ILE A 326 -20.88 7.24 14.00
CA ILE A 326 -19.86 8.27 13.79
C ILE A 326 -19.13 7.95 12.50
N THR A 327 -19.06 8.92 11.59
CA THR A 327 -18.27 8.83 10.35
C THR A 327 -17.08 9.78 10.47
N PRO A 328 -15.83 9.28 10.54
CA PRO A 328 -14.65 10.15 10.58
C PRO A 328 -14.49 10.90 9.25
N VAL A 329 -13.90 12.09 9.31
CA VAL A 329 -13.75 12.95 8.13
C VAL A 329 -12.35 13.57 8.13
N SER A 330 -11.69 13.62 6.97
CA SER A 330 -10.41 14.31 6.76
C SER A 330 -10.55 15.31 5.61
N ASN A 331 -9.49 16.10 5.39
CA ASN A 331 -9.39 17.02 4.26
C ASN A 331 -8.87 16.35 2.98
N SER A 332 -8.82 15.02 2.94
CA SER A 332 -8.53 14.26 1.73
C SER A 332 -9.44 14.74 0.58
N SER A 333 -8.85 14.90 -0.60
CA SER A 333 -9.62 15.25 -1.81
C SER A 333 -10.26 14.05 -2.48
N GLN A 334 -9.80 12.83 -2.18
CA GLN A 334 -10.23 11.60 -2.83
C GLN A 334 -11.05 10.71 -1.89
N TYR A 335 -10.63 10.55 -0.64
CA TYR A 335 -11.34 9.78 0.39
C TYR A 335 -11.60 10.58 1.68
N PRO A 336 -12.42 11.67 1.62
CA PRO A 336 -12.67 12.54 2.77
C PRO A 336 -13.45 11.88 3.92
N GLU A 337 -14.11 10.74 3.70
CA GLU A 337 -15.00 10.11 4.68
C GLU A 337 -14.64 8.64 4.87
N GLY A 338 -14.42 8.27 6.14
CA GLY A 338 -14.10 6.90 6.50
C GLY A 338 -15.31 6.02 6.78
N LYS A 339 -15.03 4.77 7.15
CA LYS A 339 -16.07 3.83 7.54
C LYS A 339 -16.72 4.27 8.86
N ALA A 340 -18.05 4.33 8.87
CA ALA A 340 -18.78 4.65 10.08
C ALA A 340 -18.65 3.55 11.15
N ILE A 341 -18.36 3.95 12.39
CA ILE A 341 -18.45 3.08 13.56
C ILE A 341 -19.83 3.19 14.21
N VAL A 342 -20.27 2.12 14.87
CA VAL A 342 -21.56 2.05 15.54
C VAL A 342 -21.35 1.85 17.04
N ILE A 343 -21.65 2.88 17.80
CA ILE A 343 -21.58 2.88 19.27
C ILE A 343 -22.99 2.61 19.80
N ARG A 344 -23.14 1.54 20.57
CA ARG A 344 -24.42 1.11 21.13
C ARG A 344 -24.50 1.50 22.60
N GLY A 345 -25.52 2.27 22.94
CA GLY A 345 -25.87 2.60 24.31
C GLY A 345 -26.75 1.54 24.96
N LEU A 346 -27.02 1.71 26.26
CA LEU A 346 -28.05 0.95 26.97
C LEU A 346 -29.44 1.54 26.70
N GLN A 347 -30.47 0.85 27.19
CA GLN A 347 -31.84 1.32 27.16
C GLN A 347 -32.00 2.60 27.98
N ALA A 348 -32.69 3.61 27.44
CA ALA A 348 -33.00 4.84 28.17
C ALA A 348 -34.08 4.59 29.22
N MET A 349 -33.85 5.15 30.42
CA MET A 349 -34.70 5.01 31.60
C MET A 349 -35.38 6.32 31.96
N GLU A 350 -36.48 6.25 32.71
CA GLU A 350 -37.08 7.44 33.33
C GLU A 350 -36.07 8.13 34.26
N GLY A 351 -36.10 9.48 34.29
CA GLY A 351 -35.31 10.27 35.23
C GLY A 351 -35.89 10.21 36.66
N PRO A 352 -35.12 10.64 37.68
CA PRO A 352 -35.66 10.77 39.03
C PRO A 352 -36.86 11.73 39.05
N PRO A 353 -37.89 11.49 39.87
CA PRO A 353 -39.06 12.36 39.94
C PRO A 353 -38.63 13.80 40.31
N PRO A 354 -39.30 14.83 39.75
CA PRO A 354 -38.97 16.22 40.07
C PRO A 354 -39.07 16.47 41.58
N PRO A 355 -38.17 17.30 42.16
CA PRO A 355 -38.25 17.63 43.58
C PRO A 355 -39.59 18.31 43.90
N PRO A 356 -40.16 18.02 45.08
CA PRO A 356 -41.50 18.47 45.47
C PRO A 356 -41.65 19.98 45.62
#